data_AF-A0A8T5A420-F1
#
_entry.id   AF-A0A8T5A420-F1
#
_cell.length_a   1.000
_cell.length_b   1.000
_cell.length_c   1.000
_cell.angle_alpha   90.00
_cell.angle_beta   90.00
_cell.angle_gamma   90.00
#
_symmetry.space_group_name_H-M   'P 1'
#
loop_
_entity.id
_entity.type
_entity.pdbx_description
1 polymer ?
#
loop_
_entity_poly.entity_id
_entity_poly.type
_entity_poly.pdbx_seq_one_letter_code
_entity_poly.pdbx_strand_id
1 'polypeptide(L)' 'MKGAPILVVFFLMFLVASLLIPSPVFPGNFLSTLIGNMTGEHQKFVSAVFNGIFYGAILWLVFIAVSRKFEKEEK' A
#
# COMPACT_ATOMS: atom_id res chain seq x y z
N MET A 1 -18.75 1.61 7.19
CA MET A 1 -17.36 1.92 6.77
C MET A 1 -17.30 2.05 5.25
N LYS A 2 -17.77 3.17 4.67
CA LYS A 2 -17.92 3.30 3.20
C LYS A 2 -16.59 3.32 2.43
N GLY A 3 -15.46 3.65 3.07
CA GLY A 3 -14.14 3.73 2.43
C GLY A 3 -13.29 2.46 2.49
N ALA A 4 -13.71 1.40 3.18
CA ALA A 4 -12.92 0.17 3.31
C ALA A 4 -12.70 -0.57 1.96
N PRO A 5 -13.67 -0.64 1.04
CA PRO A 5 -13.45 -1.27 -0.28
C PRO A 5 -12.38 -0.54 -1.10
N ILE A 6 -12.30 0.79 -0.97
CA ILE A 6 -11.33 1.63 -1.69
C ILE A 6 -9.91 1.33 -1.22
N LEU A 7 -9.72 1.13 0.08
CA LEU A 7 -8.44 0.69 0.64
C LEU A 7 -8.03 -0.67 0.05
N VAL A 8 -8.96 -1.62 -0.06
CA VAL A 8 -8.68 -2.95 -0.64
C VAL A 8 -8.24 -2.83 -2.10
N VAL A 9 -8.89 -1.99 -2.90
CA VAL A 9 -8.50 -1.77 -4.31
C VAL A 9 -7.10 -1.17 -4.41
N PHE A 10 -6.79 -0.12 -3.63
CA PHE A 10 -5.45 0.46 -3.63
C PHE A 10 -4.39 -0.52 -3.13
N PHE A 11 -4.70 -1.27 -2.07
CA PHE A 11 -3.83 -2.32 -1.56
C PHE A 11 -3.48 -3.35 -2.65
N LEU A 12 -4.49 -3.90 -3.33
CA LEU A 12 -4.28 -4.90 -4.38
C LEU A 12 -3.49 -4.32 -5.56
N MET A 13 -3.77 -3.09 -5.96
CA MET A 13 -3.04 -2.41 -7.03
C MET A 13 -1.54 -2.29 -6.71
N PHE A 14 -1.19 -1.83 -5.50
CA PHE A 14 0.20 -1.68 -5.09
C PHE A 14 0.90 -3.00 -4.78
N LEU A 15 0.16 -4.01 -4.32
CA LEU A 15 0.65 -5.38 -4.14
C LEU A 15 1.08 -5.95 -5.49
N VAL A 16 0.18 -5.94 -6.49
CA VAL A 16 0.47 -6.47 -7.83
C VAL A 16 1.59 -5.69 -8.50
N ALA A 17 1.56 -4.35 -8.42
CA ALA A 17 2.64 -3.51 -8.95
C ALA A 17 4.00 -3.88 -8.32
N SER A 18 4.06 -4.03 -6.99
CA SER A 18 5.29 -4.38 -6.29
C SER A 18 5.80 -5.79 -6.61
N LEU A 19 4.91 -6.74 -6.96
CA LEU A 19 5.31 -8.07 -7.41
C LEU A 19 5.87 -8.06 -8.85
N LEU A 20 5.36 -7.20 -9.71
CA LEU A 20 5.78 -7.11 -11.11
C LEU A 20 7.04 -6.27 -11.31
N ILE A 21 7.30 -5.31 -10.42
CA ILE A 21 8.49 -4.46 -10.50
C ILE A 21 9.74 -5.30 -10.17
N PRO A 22 10.78 -5.30 -11.04
CA PRO A 22 12.01 -6.05 -10.81
C PRO A 22 12.97 -5.35 -9.84
N SER A 23 12.71 -4.09 -9.50
CA SER A 23 13.50 -3.29 -8.55
C SER A 23 12.95 -3.40 -7.12
N PRO A 24 13.81 -3.36 -6.08
CA PRO A 24 13.35 -3.17 -4.72
C PRO A 24 12.59 -1.84 -4.59
N VAL A 25 11.42 -1.87 -3.95
CA VAL A 25 10.58 -0.69 -3.70
C VAL A 25 10.51 -0.45 -2.19
N PHE A 26 10.94 0.74 -1.76
CA PHE A 26 10.82 1.21 -0.38
C PHE A 26 9.35 1.53 -0.04
N PRO A 27 8.87 1.40 1.21
CA PRO A 27 9.56 0.86 2.39
C PRO A 27 9.56 -0.67 2.49
N GLY A 28 8.81 -1.37 1.63
CA GLY A 28 8.61 -2.81 1.72
C GLY A 28 9.90 -3.60 1.71
N ASN A 29 10.87 -3.25 0.87
CA ASN A 29 12.16 -3.93 0.82
C ASN A 29 12.99 -3.70 2.10
N PHE A 30 12.89 -2.50 2.69
CA PHE A 30 13.59 -2.18 3.93
C PHE A 30 13.00 -2.97 5.11
N LEU A 31 11.67 -3.02 5.20
CA LEU A 31 10.95 -3.78 6.23
C LEU A 31 11.16 -5.28 6.08
N SER A 32 11.13 -5.81 4.85
CA SER A 32 11.38 -7.24 4.62
C SER A 32 12.80 -7.64 4.98
N THR A 33 13.80 -6.79 4.69
CA THR A 33 15.20 -7.01 5.09
C THR A 33 15.37 -6.93 6.61
N LEU A 34 14.62 -6.04 7.28
CA LEU A 34 14.68 -5.87 8.73
C LEU A 34 14.09 -7.06 9.51
N ILE A 35 13.13 -7.78 8.93
CA ILE A 35 12.48 -8.94 9.55
C ILE A 35 13.36 -10.22 9.48
N GLY A 36 14.52 -10.16 8.82
CA GLY A 36 15.54 -11.22 8.81
C GLY A 36 15.82 -11.79 7.42
N ASN A 37 16.78 -12.73 7.34
CA ASN A 37 17.28 -13.39 6.11
C ASN A 37 16.21 -14.22 5.37
N MET A 38 15.14 -13.57 4.89
CA MET A 38 14.21 -14.17 3.96
C MET A 38 14.88 -14.26 2.60
N THR A 39 14.93 -15.47 2.04
CA THR A 39 15.53 -15.69 0.73
C THR A 39 14.57 -15.30 -0.39
N GLY A 40 15.07 -14.53 -1.37
CA GLY A 40 14.52 -14.38 -2.72
C GLY A 40 13.01 -14.10 -2.81
N GLU A 41 12.22 -15.14 -3.09
CA GLU A 41 10.78 -15.02 -3.35
C GLU A 41 9.99 -14.58 -2.11
N HIS A 42 10.34 -15.07 -0.91
CA HIS A 42 9.64 -14.67 0.31
C HIS A 42 9.88 -13.21 0.65
N GLN A 43 11.12 -12.73 0.47
CA GLN A 43 11.45 -11.32 0.65
C GLN A 43 10.66 -10.44 -0.32
N LYS A 44 10.54 -10.87 -1.58
CA LYS A 44 9.78 -10.14 -2.61
C LYS A 44 8.29 -10.07 -2.26
N PHE A 45 7.69 -11.19 -1.86
CA PHE A 45 6.27 -11.22 -1.48
C PHE A 45 6.00 -10.35 -0.24
N VAL A 46 6.81 -10.51 0.81
CA VAL A 46 6.67 -9.73 2.05
C VAL A 46 6.85 -8.24 1.79
N SER A 47 7.86 -7.87 0.98
CA SER A 47 8.04 -6.49 0.52
C SER A 47 6.81 -5.96 -0.22
N ALA A 48 6.23 -6.75 -1.11
CA ALA A 48 5.04 -6.36 -1.86
C ALA A 48 3.82 -6.15 -0.95
N VAL A 49 3.64 -7.00 0.07
CA VAL A 49 2.58 -6.84 1.08
C VAL A 49 2.76 -5.53 1.86
N PHE A 50 3.98 -5.26 2.35
CA PHE A 50 4.24 -4.01 3.06
C PHE A 50 4.00 -2.78 2.19
N ASN A 51 4.42 -2.81 0.92
CA ASN A 51 4.15 -1.73 -0.01
C ASN A 51 2.66 -1.56 -0.29
N GLY A 52 1.94 -2.67 -0.49
CA GLY A 52 0.48 -2.66 -0.63
C GLY A 52 -0.20 -1.96 0.54
N ILE A 53 0.18 -2.31 1.76
CA ILE A 53 -0.37 -1.70 2.99
C ILE A 53 0.01 -0.23 3.07
N PHE A 54 1.29 0.09 2.90
CA PHE A 54 1.81 1.44 3.10
C PHE A 54 1.21 2.44 2.09
N TYR A 55 1.32 2.13 0.81
CA TYR A 55 0.81 3.01 -0.24
C TYR A 55 -0.71 2.98 -0.33
N GLY A 56 -1.33 1.81 -0.10
CA GLY A 56 -2.78 1.70 0.01
C GLY A 56 -3.35 2.57 1.13
N ALA A 57 -2.73 2.55 2.31
CA ALA A 57 -3.12 3.39 3.45
C ALA A 57 -2.94 4.88 3.16
N ILE A 58 -1.81 5.29 2.54
CA ILE A 58 -1.57 6.69 2.17
C ILE A 58 -2.67 7.20 1.23
N LEU A 59 -2.93 6.49 0.12
CA LEU A 59 -3.98 6.92 -0.81
C LEU A 59 -5.36 6.91 -0.18
N TRP A 60 -5.64 5.94 0.69
CA TRP A 60 -6.89 5.89 1.41
C TRP A 60 -7.07 7.08 2.36
N LEU A 61 -6.02 7.50 3.08
CA LEU A 61 -6.05 8.70 3.90
C LEU A 61 -6.26 9.97 3.08
N VAL A 62 -5.58 10.08 1.92
CA VAL A 62 -5.80 11.19 0.97
C VAL A 62 -7.24 11.21 0.50
N PHE A 63 -7.79 10.05 0.11
CA PHE A 63 -9.18 9.92 -0.31
C PHE A 63 -10.13 10.39 0.79
N ILE A 64 -9.95 9.94 2.04
CA ILE A 64 -10.76 10.39 3.18
C ILE A 64 -10.66 11.90 3.38
N ALA A 65 -9.46 12.47 3.31
CA ALA A 65 -9.25 13.90 3.50
C ALA A 65 -9.97 14.71 2.41
N VAL A 66 -9.87 14.26 1.15
CA VAL A 66 -10.53 14.88 0.00
C VAL A 66 -12.06 14.75 0.10
N SER A 67 -12.59 13.57 0.40
CA SER A 67 -14.04 13.37 0.58
C SER A 67 -14.61 14.25 1.68
N ARG A 68 -13.90 14.38 2.82
CA ARG A 68 -14.29 15.27 3.91
C ARG A 68 -14.26 16.75 3.53
N LYS A 69 -13.37 17.14 2.62
CA LYS A 69 -13.30 18.52 2.12
C LYS A 69 -14.53 18.83 1.27
N PHE A 70 -14.89 17.94 0.34
CA PHE A 70 -16.06 18.13 -0.53
C PHE A 70 -17.38 18.17 0.27
N GLU A 71 -17.56 17.31 1.27
CA GLU A 71 -18.76 17.35 2.15
C GLU A 71 -18.91 18.68 2.92
N LYS A 72 -17.81 19.42 3.15
CA LYS A 72 -17.85 20.72 3.83
C LYS A 72 -18.09 21.90 2.90
N GLU A 73 -17.80 21.76 1.61
CA GLU A 73 -18.03 22.82 0.61
C GLU A 73 -19.47 22.78 0.06
N GLU A 74 -20.18 21.66 0.22
CA GLU A 74 -21.57 21.46 -0.22
C GLU A 74 -22.62 21.85 0.86
N LYS A 75 -22.18 22.29 2.05
CA LYS A 75 -23.03 22.76 3.16
C LYS A 75 -22.84 24.24 3.43
#